data_AF-A0A1V1NTK3-F1
#
_entry.id   AF-A0A1V1NTK3-F1
#
_cell.length_a   1.000
_cell.length_b   1.000
_cell.length_c   1.000
_cell.angle_alpha   90.00
_cell.angle_beta   90.00
_cell.angle_gamma   90.00
#
_symmetry.space_group_name_H-M   'P 1'
#
loop_
_entity.id
_entity.type
_entity.pdbx_description
1 polymer ?
#
loop_
_entity_poly.entity_id
_entity_poly.type
_entity_poly.pdbx_seq_one_letter_code
_entity_poly.pdbx_strand_id
1 'polypeptide(L)'
;LSQPYSETITIGVSLLSETQTYQLSDEYGCSLWAYSTDWDKYSQFIQAYNGNQYIWVIGINPHGNIGSPEARTTRLSWKSSSLSDTGYYRMYKGFDQSGEIAIPDMRMATSYDITGEESVFKLRLSGPIYLNQPYI
;
A
#
# COMPACT_ATOMS: atom_id res chain seq x y z
N LEU A 1 -4.44 -28.90 -0.45
CA LEU A 1 -4.00 -27.68 0.28
C LEU A 1 -4.18 -26.52 -0.67
N SER A 2 -5.07 -25.57 -0.38
CA SER A 2 -5.21 -24.37 -1.23
C SER A 2 -3.94 -23.53 -1.09
N GLN A 3 -3.43 -22.99 -2.20
CA GLN A 3 -2.34 -22.02 -2.12
C GLN A 3 -2.86 -20.72 -1.49
N PRO A 4 -2.06 -20.05 -0.64
CA PRO A 4 -2.42 -18.74 -0.13
C PRO A 4 -2.51 -17.76 -1.31
N TYR A 5 -3.64 -17.04 -1.41
CA TYR A 5 -3.83 -16.00 -2.41
C TYR A 5 -2.88 -14.82 -2.12
N SER A 6 -2.30 -14.22 -3.17
CA SER A 6 -1.45 -13.03 -3.05
C SER A 6 -1.77 -12.01 -4.14
N GLU A 7 -1.71 -10.73 -3.78
CA GLU A 7 -1.87 -9.60 -4.68
C GLU A 7 -0.63 -8.70 -4.61
N THR A 8 -0.31 -8.01 -5.69
CA THR A 8 0.81 -7.06 -5.75
C THR A 8 0.32 -5.72 -6.29
N ILE A 9 0.61 -4.66 -5.56
CA ILE A 9 0.42 -3.28 -6.02
C ILE A 9 1.77 -2.60 -6.15
N THR A 10 1.95 -1.83 -7.22
CA THR A 10 3.09 -0.93 -7.36
C THR A 10 2.66 0.49 -7.05
N ILE A 11 3.37 1.12 -6.12
CA ILE A 11 3.15 2.49 -5.68
C ILE A 11 4.46 3.24 -5.89
N GLY A 12 4.40 4.40 -6.54
CA GLY A 12 5.58 5.19 -6.82
C GLY A 12 5.24 6.55 -7.42
N VAL A 13 6.26 7.21 -7.92
CA VAL A 13 6.16 8.50 -8.60
C VAL A 13 6.81 8.40 -9.97
N SER A 14 6.24 9.09 -10.96
CA SER A 14 6.73 9.09 -12.33
C SER A 14 6.69 10.50 -12.91
N LEU A 15 7.49 10.72 -13.96
CA LEU A 15 7.36 11.90 -14.82
C LEU A 15 6.14 11.82 -15.73
N LEU A 16 5.60 10.62 -15.94
CA LEU A 16 4.41 10.40 -16.76
C LEU A 16 3.17 10.47 -15.87
N SER A 17 2.13 11.15 -16.35
CA SER A 17 0.91 11.45 -15.60
C SER A 17 -0.12 10.32 -15.59
N GLU A 18 0.11 9.22 -16.32
CA GLU A 18 -0.91 8.19 -16.54
C GLU A 18 -0.34 6.78 -16.43
N THR A 19 -1.16 5.89 -15.84
CA THR A 19 -0.96 4.44 -15.84
C THR A 19 -2.18 3.74 -16.41
N GLN A 20 -1.98 2.55 -16.96
CA GLN A 20 -3.09 1.69 -17.36
C GLN A 20 -3.76 1.10 -16.11
N THR A 21 -5.10 1.11 -16.09
CA THR A 21 -5.87 0.42 -15.06
C THR A 21 -5.75 -1.08 -15.26
N TYR A 22 -5.27 -1.81 -14.25
CA TYR A 22 -5.29 -3.27 -14.28
C TYR A 22 -6.63 -3.78 -13.77
N GLN A 23 -7.31 -4.60 -14.56
CA GLN A 23 -8.58 -5.23 -14.19
C GLN A 23 -8.29 -6.43 -13.29
N LEU A 24 -8.78 -6.38 -12.06
CA LEU A 24 -8.64 -7.45 -11.09
C LEU A 24 -9.66 -8.58 -11.38
N SER A 25 -9.31 -9.82 -11.05
CA SER A 25 -10.13 -11.03 -11.25
C SER A 25 -11.12 -11.26 -10.11
N ASP A 26 -12.45 -11.32 -10.32
CA ASP A 26 -13.54 -11.31 -9.31
C ASP A 26 -13.43 -12.13 -7.98
N GLU A 27 -12.45 -13.03 -7.80
CA GLU A 27 -12.24 -13.86 -6.60
C GLU A 27 -10.86 -13.63 -5.95
N TYR A 28 -10.85 -13.25 -4.67
CA TYR A 28 -9.61 -12.97 -3.92
C TYR A 28 -9.71 -13.36 -2.44
N GLY A 29 -8.73 -14.14 -1.96
CA GLY A 29 -8.60 -14.47 -0.53
C GLY A 29 -8.19 -13.28 0.36
N CYS A 30 -7.61 -12.24 -0.24
CA CYS A 30 -7.35 -10.93 0.35
C CYS A 30 -7.41 -9.88 -0.77
N SER A 31 -7.65 -8.62 -0.44
CA SER A 31 -7.70 -7.55 -1.45
C SER A 31 -6.95 -6.30 -0.98
N LEU A 32 -6.18 -5.72 -1.91
CA LEU A 32 -5.26 -4.62 -1.70
C LEU A 32 -5.51 -3.51 -2.71
N TRP A 33 -5.77 -2.29 -2.22
CA TRP A 33 -6.02 -1.14 -3.09
C TRP A 33 -5.23 0.08 -2.64
N ALA A 34 -4.76 0.87 -3.61
CA ALA A 34 -4.33 2.25 -3.36
C ALA A 34 -5.46 3.21 -3.70
N TYR A 35 -5.54 4.32 -2.95
CA TYR A 35 -6.56 5.35 -3.15
C TYR A 35 -5.90 6.70 -3.49
N SER A 36 -6.51 7.45 -4.42
CA SER A 36 -6.20 8.88 -4.60
C SER A 36 -6.72 9.70 -3.42
N THR A 37 -6.35 10.98 -3.37
CA THR A 37 -6.92 11.96 -2.42
C THR A 37 -8.43 12.11 -2.57
N ASP A 38 -8.97 11.84 -3.76
CA ASP A 38 -10.39 11.90 -4.09
C ASP A 38 -11.11 10.55 -3.96
N TRP A 39 -10.42 9.53 -3.39
CA TRP A 39 -10.95 8.19 -3.09
C TRP A 39 -11.20 7.27 -4.29
N ASP A 40 -10.60 7.55 -5.44
CA ASP A 40 -10.61 6.61 -6.56
C ASP A 40 -9.70 5.42 -6.29
N LYS A 41 -10.16 4.21 -6.64
CA LYS A 41 -9.44 2.93 -6.43
C LYS A 41 -8.47 2.66 -7.58
N TYR A 42 -7.22 2.32 -7.25
CA TYR A 42 -6.19 1.97 -8.23
C TYR A 42 -5.46 0.67 -7.88
N SER A 43 -5.15 -0.10 -8.91
CA SER A 43 -4.28 -1.28 -8.89
C SER A 43 -2.83 -0.97 -9.31
N GLN A 44 -2.60 0.20 -9.92
CA GLN A 44 -1.29 0.79 -10.14
C GLN A 44 -1.42 2.29 -9.86
N PHE A 45 -0.74 2.79 -8.83
CA PHE A 45 -0.87 4.19 -8.42
C PHE A 45 0.46 4.91 -8.58
N ILE A 46 0.46 5.91 -9.46
CA ILE A 46 1.61 6.76 -9.77
C ILE A 46 1.17 8.21 -9.65
N GLN A 47 1.87 8.99 -8.82
CA GLN A 47 1.64 10.43 -8.70
C GLN A 47 2.63 11.24 -9.51
N ALA A 48 2.14 12.37 -10.03
CA ALA A 48 2.97 13.40 -10.64
C ALA A 48 3.95 13.99 -9.62
N TYR A 49 5.18 14.15 -10.06
CA TYR A 49 6.27 14.68 -9.27
C TYR A 49 6.06 16.18 -9.02
N ASN A 50 5.64 16.65 -7.83
CA ASN A 50 5.60 18.09 -7.43
C ASN A 50 5.20 18.40 -5.95
N GLY A 51 5.36 17.48 -4.99
CA GLY A 51 5.03 17.71 -3.56
C GLY A 51 6.21 18.16 -2.68
N ASN A 52 6.00 18.21 -1.35
CA ASN A 52 7.09 18.16 -0.34
C ASN A 52 7.17 16.78 0.34
N GLN A 53 6.13 15.96 0.19
CA GLN A 53 5.96 14.63 0.76
C GLN A 53 4.99 13.86 -0.13
N TYR A 54 5.24 12.57 -0.32
CA TYR A 54 4.25 11.68 -0.91
C TYR A 54 3.50 10.94 0.18
N ILE A 55 2.18 10.89 0.02
CA ILE A 55 1.26 10.20 0.93
C ILE A 55 0.44 9.22 0.09
N TRP A 56 0.48 7.96 0.49
CA TRP A 56 -0.30 6.89 -0.12
C TRP A 56 -1.23 6.28 0.91
N VAL A 57 -2.50 6.14 0.57
CA VAL A 57 -3.47 5.43 1.42
C VAL A 57 -3.75 4.07 0.80
N ILE A 58 -3.52 3.03 1.58
CA ILE A 58 -3.74 1.64 1.21
C ILE A 58 -4.92 1.11 2.01
N GLY A 59 -5.90 0.53 1.33
CA GLY A 59 -6.97 -0.25 1.95
C GLY A 59 -6.69 -1.73 1.83
N ILE A 60 -6.78 -2.46 2.94
CA ILE A 60 -6.55 -3.90 3.01
C ILE A 60 -7.75 -4.54 3.69
N ASN A 61 -8.43 -5.46 2.99
CA ASN A 61 -9.40 -6.34 3.63
C ASN A 61 -8.71 -7.70 3.90
N PRO A 62 -8.31 -8.00 5.15
CA PRO A 62 -7.56 -9.21 5.46
C PRO A 62 -8.39 -10.49 5.33
N HIS A 63 -9.72 -10.37 5.34
CA HIS A 63 -10.65 -11.47 5.15
C HIS A 63 -10.83 -11.85 3.67
N GLY A 64 -10.72 -10.87 2.77
CA GLY A 64 -11.05 -11.04 1.36
C GLY A 64 -12.55 -11.09 1.09
N ASN A 65 -12.95 -11.54 -0.11
CA ASN A 65 -14.36 -11.65 -0.51
C ASN A 65 -14.90 -13.08 -0.50
N ILE A 66 -14.13 -14.06 0.00
CA ILE A 66 -14.48 -15.48 -0.01
C ILE A 66 -14.19 -16.19 1.33
N GLY A 67 -15.08 -17.12 1.71
CA GLY A 67 -14.92 -18.07 2.83
C GLY A 67 -15.58 -17.65 4.16
N SER A 68 -15.23 -18.34 5.25
CA SER A 68 -15.80 -18.15 6.60
C SER A 68 -15.55 -16.74 7.16
N PRO A 69 -16.54 -16.11 7.85
CA PRO A 69 -16.49 -14.75 8.41
C PRO A 69 -15.50 -14.58 9.57
N GLU A 70 -14.76 -15.63 9.94
CA GLU A 70 -13.74 -15.56 10.99
C GLU A 70 -12.60 -14.61 10.62
N ALA A 71 -12.02 -13.96 11.63
CA ALA A 71 -10.90 -13.06 11.43
C ALA A 71 -9.71 -13.79 10.76
N ARG A 72 -9.13 -13.15 9.76
CA ARG A 72 -7.95 -13.65 9.03
C ARG A 72 -6.82 -12.67 9.11
N THR A 73 -5.62 -13.17 8.85
CA THR A 73 -4.41 -12.37 8.80
C THR A 73 -3.91 -12.26 7.37
N THR A 74 -3.74 -11.02 6.90
CA THR A 74 -3.01 -10.70 5.68
C THR A 74 -1.68 -10.06 6.03
N ARG A 75 -0.61 -10.48 5.33
CA ARG A 75 0.73 -9.93 5.48
C ARG A 75 1.03 -8.95 4.34
N LEU A 76 1.16 -7.67 4.66
CA LEU A 76 1.74 -6.69 3.75
C LEU A 76 3.27 -6.85 3.75
N SER A 77 3.90 -6.90 2.59
CA SER A 77 5.37 -6.99 2.46
C SER A 77 5.90 -6.03 1.40
N TRP A 78 7.12 -5.53 1.58
CA TRP A 78 7.79 -4.65 0.63
C TRP A 78 9.29 -4.92 0.59
N LYS A 79 9.96 -4.43 -0.47
CA LYS A 79 11.41 -4.52 -0.61
C LYS A 79 12.05 -3.28 0.00
N SER A 80 12.71 -3.41 1.15
CA SER A 80 13.40 -2.26 1.76
C SER A 80 14.51 -1.69 0.86
N SER A 81 15.11 -2.51 0.00
CA SER A 81 16.11 -2.08 -0.98
C SER A 81 15.58 -1.18 -2.10
N SER A 82 14.26 -1.07 -2.29
CA SER A 82 13.67 -0.09 -3.21
C SER A 82 13.43 1.27 -2.56
N LEU A 83 13.74 1.44 -1.26
CA LEU A 83 13.61 2.69 -0.53
C LEU A 83 14.99 3.34 -0.42
N SER A 84 15.07 4.66 -0.61
CA SER A 84 16.34 5.39 -0.45
C SER A 84 16.83 5.35 1.02
N ASP A 85 18.15 5.37 1.18
CA ASP A 85 18.86 5.54 2.45
C ASP A 85 18.63 6.92 3.10
N THR A 86 18.13 7.88 2.34
CA THR A 86 17.80 9.22 2.83
C THR A 86 16.31 9.34 3.19
N GLY A 87 15.99 10.18 4.18
CA GLY A 87 14.62 10.59 4.57
C GLY A 87 13.85 9.58 5.41
N TYR A 88 12.51 9.75 5.46
CA TYR A 88 11.64 9.00 6.36
C TYR A 88 10.55 8.23 5.60
N TYR A 89 10.60 6.90 5.69
CA TYR A 89 9.56 6.01 5.18
C TYR A 89 8.76 5.46 6.35
N ARG A 90 7.54 5.95 6.54
CA ARG A 90 6.72 5.64 7.72
C ARG A 90 5.39 5.04 7.31
N MET A 91 4.90 4.12 8.13
CA MET A 91 3.56 3.58 8.04
C MET A 91 2.75 4.02 9.25
N TYR A 92 1.53 4.48 9.01
CA TYR A 92 0.58 4.88 10.02
C TYR A 92 -0.70 4.06 9.90
N LYS A 93 -1.35 3.79 11.03
CA LYS A 93 -2.72 3.24 11.05
C LYS A 93 -3.69 4.37 10.70
N GLY A 94 -4.71 4.05 9.90
CA GLY A 94 -5.69 5.03 9.43
C GLY A 94 -5.22 5.80 8.19
N PHE A 95 -6.01 6.81 7.81
CA PHE A 95 -5.80 7.61 6.60
C PHE A 95 -5.59 9.10 6.90
N ASP A 96 -5.97 9.55 8.10
CA ASP A 96 -5.84 10.94 8.51
C ASP A 96 -4.43 11.26 9.05
N GLN A 97 -4.20 12.54 9.39
CA GLN A 97 -2.93 12.98 9.94
C GLN A 97 -2.72 12.63 11.42
N SER A 98 -3.75 12.11 12.09
CA SER A 98 -3.73 11.74 13.51
C SER A 98 -3.40 10.28 13.79
N GLY A 99 -3.24 9.46 12.75
CA GLY A 99 -2.95 8.03 12.88
C GLY A 99 -1.72 7.69 13.73
N GLU A 100 -1.82 6.64 14.53
CA GLU A 100 -0.70 6.04 15.28
C GLU A 100 0.37 5.51 14.30
N ILE A 101 1.66 5.68 14.63
CA ILE A 101 2.75 5.09 13.85
C ILE A 101 2.72 3.57 14.00
N ALA A 102 2.47 2.86 12.90
CA ALA A 102 2.57 1.40 12.83
C ALA A 102 4.03 0.95 12.63
N ILE A 103 4.76 1.64 11.75
CA ILE A 103 6.17 1.38 11.46
C ILE A 103 6.92 2.71 11.36
N PRO A 104 7.87 3.00 12.28
CA PRO A 104 8.60 4.26 12.30
C PRO A 104 9.67 4.38 11.20
N ASP A 105 10.17 3.25 10.69
CA ASP A 105 11.05 3.19 9.53
C ASP A 105 10.83 1.88 8.75
N MET A 106 10.22 1.99 7.58
CA MET A 106 9.95 0.87 6.67
C MET A 106 11.21 0.28 6.02
N ARG A 107 12.40 0.77 6.34
CA ARG A 107 13.67 0.13 5.92
C ARG A 107 14.13 -0.93 6.91
N MET A 108 13.73 -0.81 8.17
CA MET A 108 14.10 -1.75 9.24
C MET A 108 13.13 -2.93 9.37
N ALA A 109 11.90 -2.77 8.90
CA ALA A 109 10.91 -3.83 8.76
C ALA A 109 10.59 -4.04 7.28
N THR A 110 10.28 -5.27 6.89
CA THR A 110 9.92 -5.62 5.49
C THR A 110 8.52 -6.21 5.36
N SER A 111 7.81 -6.34 6.48
CA SER A 111 6.44 -6.83 6.51
C SER A 111 5.64 -6.26 7.68
N TYR A 112 4.32 -6.30 7.56
CA TYR A 112 3.35 -5.90 8.56
C TYR A 112 2.13 -6.84 8.50
N ASP A 113 1.79 -7.47 9.63
CA ASP A 113 0.64 -8.37 9.72
C ASP A 113 -0.62 -7.60 10.15
N ILE A 114 -1.71 -7.85 9.43
CA ILE A 114 -3.00 -7.20 9.64
C ILE A 114 -4.03 -8.29 9.85
N THR A 115 -4.64 -8.31 11.02
CA THR A 115 -5.70 -9.26 11.37
C THR A 115 -7.04 -8.56 11.47
N GLY A 116 -8.06 -9.12 10.83
CA GLY A 116 -9.43 -8.66 10.99
C GLY A 116 -10.45 -9.46 10.20
N GLU A 117 -11.71 -9.06 10.34
CA GLU A 117 -12.87 -9.65 9.69
C GLU A 117 -13.14 -8.93 8.35
N GLU A 118 -14.39 -8.69 7.97
CA GLU A 118 -14.77 -8.11 6.66
C GLU A 118 -14.43 -6.61 6.47
N SER A 119 -13.81 -5.98 7.47
CA SER A 119 -13.52 -4.54 7.45
C SER A 119 -12.25 -4.21 6.68
N VAL A 120 -12.29 -3.10 5.93
CA VAL A 120 -11.10 -2.55 5.24
C VAL A 120 -10.24 -1.77 6.24
N PHE A 121 -9.04 -2.28 6.50
CA PHE A 121 -7.99 -1.59 7.24
C PHE A 121 -7.33 -0.56 6.35
N LYS A 122 -7.21 0.67 6.85
CA LYS A 122 -6.54 1.76 6.14
C LYS A 122 -5.14 1.93 6.72
N LEU A 123 -4.14 1.96 5.85
CA LEU A 123 -2.77 2.31 6.17
C LEU A 123 -2.36 3.52 5.35
N ARG A 124 -1.63 4.43 5.98
CA ARG A 124 -1.02 5.56 5.29
C ARG A 124 0.49 5.37 5.25
N LEU A 125 1.05 5.36 4.05
CA LEU A 125 2.49 5.37 3.82
C LEU A 125 2.93 6.80 3.53
N SER A 126 4.06 7.21 4.09
CA SER A 126 4.66 8.49 3.76
C SER A 126 6.13 8.33 3.37
N GLY A 127 6.55 9.04 2.33
CA GLY A 127 7.94 9.05 1.87
C GLY A 127 8.43 10.45 1.43
N PRO A 128 9.75 10.67 1.43
CA PRO A 128 10.38 11.89 0.94
C PRO A 128 10.35 11.98 -0.60
N ILE A 129 10.53 13.19 -1.13
CA ILE A 129 10.77 13.44 -2.55
C ILE A 129 12.28 13.51 -2.80
N TYR A 130 12.78 12.65 -3.69
CA TYR A 130 14.16 12.77 -4.17
C TYR A 130 14.21 13.27 -5.60
N LEU A 131 15.17 14.17 -5.84
CA LEU A 131 15.44 14.84 -7.13
C LEU A 131 16.28 14.00 -8.11
N ASN A 132 16.75 12.81 -7.77
CA ASN A 132 17.65 12.04 -8.65
C ASN A 132 17.60 10.53 -8.39
N GLN A 133 16.59 9.83 -8.90
CA GLN A 133 16.72 8.40 -9.20
C GLN A 133 16.46 8.23 -10.69
N PRO A 134 17.36 7.56 -11.46
CA PRO A 134 17.08 7.25 -12.85
C PRO A 134 15.86 6.33 -12.91
N TYR A 135 14.85 6.77 -13.65
CA TYR A 135 13.58 6.07 -13.84
C TYR A 135 13.83 4.65 -14.41
N ILE A 136 13.12 3.66 -13.85
CA ILE A 136 12.94 2.33 -14.47
C ILE A 136 11.92 2.45 -15.59
#